data_AF-A0A9P8ASK4-F1
#
_entry.id   AF-A0A9P8ASK4-F1
#
_cell.length_a   1.000
_cell.length_b   1.000
_cell.length_c   1.000
_cell.angle_alpha   90.00
_cell.angle_beta   90.00
_cell.angle_gamma   90.00
#
_symmetry.space_group_name_H-M   'P 1'
#
loop_
_entity.id
_entity.type
_entity.pdbx_description
1 polymer ?
#
loop_
_entity_poly.entity_id
_entity_poly.type
_entity_poly.pdbx_seq_one_letter_code
_entity_poly.pdbx_strand_id
1 'polypeptide(L)'
;MTTPLSSTNMPNSFLFDTNEPLYATTGASQSNILQPKNGRITSARQSATSPFSFHPSSKQDSLFSAFSSSISTTNTEPAGSHIAMSLCDQIFTFNLQCLEPDPREIIELLKLTASDKGNWALVGLHYRRVGNPSAAITVITTMVKEMTRHQIPDTHLKPAFLFLASCETELSKQTKQDDATSTAQHRQNAQKWLQKVYGIFSDSIVESSKPPVPFARQPSLPKKTKNKPQNHSLSVPRLHAELPPRPQNVYQKILEREIGSLRDRQAVQASILSEVRSCKRQLEDDITYERETRRRMERELDTLRRERDSARRSEAYAVEQMMKETETRRRMEEIVDRERQLRRETEGRLYISEHGHLNLSLDA
;
A
#
# COMPACT_ATOMS: atom_id res chain seq x y z
N MET A 1 -40.13 -56.53 -13.29
CA MET A 1 -39.46 -55.68 -12.28
C MET A 1 -38.56 -54.71 -13.02
N THR A 2 -39.10 -53.60 -13.51
CA THR A 2 -39.03 -52.23 -12.92
C THR A 2 -37.60 -51.66 -12.86
N THR A 3 -37.35 -50.74 -13.81
CA THR A 3 -36.18 -49.83 -14.04
C THR A 3 -35.96 -48.84 -12.87
N PRO A 4 -34.82 -48.09 -12.74
CA PRO A 4 -34.44 -46.94 -13.62
C PRO A 4 -32.91 -46.80 -13.91
N LEU A 5 -32.47 -46.47 -15.12
CA LEU A 5 -32.36 -45.13 -15.76
C LEU A 5 -31.47 -44.13 -15.00
N SER A 6 -30.19 -44.07 -15.41
CA SER A 6 -29.23 -43.02 -15.05
C SER A 6 -29.50 -41.75 -15.87
N SER A 7 -29.76 -40.65 -15.16
CA SER A 7 -29.97 -39.32 -15.73
C SER A 7 -28.64 -38.62 -15.99
N THR A 8 -28.44 -38.21 -17.24
CA THR A 8 -27.31 -37.43 -17.72
C THR A 8 -27.65 -35.94 -17.59
N ASN A 9 -26.97 -35.22 -16.70
CA ASN A 9 -27.08 -33.76 -16.58
C ASN A 9 -26.04 -33.07 -17.48
N MET A 10 -26.51 -32.29 -18.45
CA MET A 10 -25.74 -31.32 -19.24
C MET A 10 -25.78 -29.92 -18.58
N PRO A 11 -24.81 -29.03 -18.88
CA PRO A 11 -24.62 -27.78 -18.14
C PRO A 11 -25.42 -26.58 -18.66
N ASN A 12 -25.66 -25.66 -17.72
CA ASN A 12 -26.24 -24.33 -17.87
C ASN A 12 -25.67 -23.50 -19.02
N SER A 13 -26.56 -23.04 -19.91
CA SER A 13 -26.35 -21.90 -20.80
C SER A 13 -27.11 -20.68 -20.26
N PHE A 14 -26.41 -19.79 -19.55
CA PHE A 14 -26.91 -18.44 -19.26
C PHE A 14 -26.54 -17.51 -20.42
N LEU A 15 -27.55 -17.20 -21.25
CA LEU A 15 -27.54 -16.05 -22.15
C LEU A 15 -27.56 -14.77 -21.30
N PHE A 16 -26.55 -13.92 -21.43
CA PHE A 16 -26.64 -12.52 -21.04
C PHE A 16 -26.84 -11.68 -22.31
N ASP A 17 -28.03 -11.11 -22.38
CA ASP A 17 -28.47 -10.13 -23.37
C ASP A 17 -27.81 -8.78 -23.03
N THR A 18 -26.99 -8.25 -23.93
CA THR A 18 -26.32 -6.95 -23.77
C THR A 18 -26.96 -5.94 -24.71
N ASN A 19 -27.93 -5.19 -24.18
CA ASN A 19 -28.43 -3.97 -24.80
C ASN A 19 -27.51 -2.81 -24.41
N GLU A 20 -26.60 -2.43 -25.30
CA GLU A 20 -25.86 -1.15 -25.22
C GLU A 20 -26.67 -0.02 -25.88
N PRO A 21 -26.81 1.15 -25.22
CA PRO A 21 -27.21 2.37 -25.90
C PRO A 21 -25.99 3.12 -26.45
N LEU A 22 -26.00 3.34 -27.76
CA LEU A 22 -25.19 4.29 -28.52
C LEU A 22 -25.27 5.70 -27.90
N TYR A 23 -24.14 6.24 -27.44
CA TYR A 23 -23.98 7.67 -27.23
C TYR A 23 -23.01 8.28 -28.25
N ALA A 24 -23.50 9.38 -28.82
CA ALA A 24 -22.98 10.03 -30.00
C ALA A 24 -21.71 10.86 -29.73
N THR A 25 -20.83 10.77 -30.72
CA THR A 25 -19.73 11.66 -31.06
C THR A 25 -20.17 13.12 -31.20
N THR A 26 -19.58 14.02 -30.42
CA THR A 26 -19.29 15.44 -30.74
C THR A 26 -18.12 15.86 -29.84
N GLY A 27 -17.14 16.66 -30.20
CA GLY A 27 -16.85 17.50 -31.35
C GLY A 27 -15.62 18.34 -30.93
N ALA A 28 -14.68 18.51 -31.85
CA ALA A 28 -13.40 19.17 -31.62
C ALA A 28 -13.54 20.63 -31.13
N SER A 29 -12.61 21.06 -30.27
CA SER A 29 -12.20 22.46 -30.18
C SER A 29 -10.74 22.54 -29.74
N GLN A 30 -9.89 22.83 -30.73
CA GLN A 30 -8.51 23.26 -30.54
C GLN A 30 -8.52 24.74 -30.13
N SER A 31 -7.98 25.06 -28.96
CA SER A 31 -7.56 26.41 -28.61
C SER A 31 -6.06 26.42 -28.33
N ASN A 32 -5.31 26.73 -29.38
CA ASN A 32 -4.01 27.40 -29.23
C ASN A 32 -4.28 28.76 -28.60
N ILE A 33 -3.57 29.15 -27.52
CA ILE A 33 -3.18 30.55 -27.24
C ILE A 33 -2.37 30.68 -25.92
N LEU A 34 -1.16 31.24 -26.10
CA LEU A 34 -0.30 32.01 -25.18
C LEU A 34 0.34 31.34 -23.93
N GLN A 35 1.62 31.01 -24.08
CA GLN A 35 2.59 30.88 -23.00
C GLN A 35 2.95 32.25 -22.39
N PRO A 36 2.96 32.41 -21.05
CA PRO A 36 3.63 33.52 -20.40
C PRO A 36 5.13 33.24 -20.20
N LYS A 37 5.93 34.21 -20.62
CA LYS A 37 7.39 34.28 -20.56
C LYS A 37 7.85 34.50 -19.11
N ASN A 38 8.37 33.46 -18.45
CA ASN A 38 8.86 33.54 -17.07
C ASN A 38 10.13 34.39 -16.97
N GLY A 39 10.02 35.53 -16.29
CA GLY A 39 11.12 36.37 -15.85
C GLY A 39 11.84 35.74 -14.65
N ARG A 40 13.15 35.52 -14.82
CA ARG A 40 14.09 34.99 -13.84
C ARG A 40 14.51 36.11 -12.87
N ILE A 41 14.08 36.06 -11.61
CA ILE A 41 14.68 36.85 -10.54
C ILE A 41 15.42 35.90 -9.60
N THR A 42 16.75 35.97 -9.66
CA THR A 42 17.68 35.35 -8.72
C THR A 42 17.65 36.12 -7.41
N SER A 43 17.22 35.48 -6.32
CA SER A 43 17.47 35.98 -4.97
C SER A 43 18.32 34.96 -4.21
N ALA A 44 19.52 35.38 -3.89
CA ALA A 44 20.50 34.66 -3.10
C ALA A 44 20.09 34.67 -1.62
N ARG A 45 20.06 33.51 -0.98
CA ARG A 45 20.19 33.42 0.47
C ARG A 45 21.07 32.24 0.86
N GLN A 46 22.30 32.58 1.19
CA GLN A 46 23.25 31.74 1.92
C GLN A 46 22.73 31.55 3.35
N SER A 47 22.81 30.32 3.88
CA SER A 47 23.33 30.07 5.23
C SER A 47 23.30 28.60 5.63
N ALA A 48 24.43 28.19 6.23
CA ALA A 48 24.60 27.24 7.32
C ALA A 48 24.64 25.73 7.01
N THR A 49 25.88 25.28 6.82
CA THR A 49 26.44 23.97 7.17
C THR A 49 26.08 23.50 8.59
N SER A 50 25.74 22.22 8.74
CA SER A 50 25.87 21.46 10.00
C SER A 50 26.22 20.00 9.69
N PRO A 51 27.31 19.45 10.25
CA PRO A 51 27.70 18.05 10.08
C PRO A 51 27.34 17.23 11.32
N PHE A 52 26.52 16.20 11.18
CA PHE A 52 26.46 15.11 12.17
C PHE A 52 26.23 13.78 11.46
N SER A 53 27.34 13.12 11.13
CA SER A 53 27.37 11.70 10.76
C SER A 53 27.49 10.88 12.04
N PHE A 54 26.47 10.08 12.34
CA PHE A 54 26.56 8.99 13.31
C PHE A 54 26.54 7.65 12.55
N HIS A 55 27.68 6.97 12.58
CA HIS A 55 27.84 5.58 12.14
C HIS A 55 27.74 4.67 13.36
N PRO A 56 26.71 3.80 13.47
CA PRO A 56 26.80 2.65 14.35
C PRO A 56 27.44 1.49 13.58
N SER A 57 28.72 1.24 13.87
CA SER A 57 29.42 0.00 13.55
C SER A 57 28.89 -1.12 14.45
N SER A 58 28.15 -2.06 13.88
CA SER A 58 27.77 -3.32 14.53
C SER A 58 28.15 -4.47 13.62
N LYS A 59 29.16 -5.25 14.04
CA LYS A 59 29.52 -6.53 13.45
C LYS A 59 28.51 -7.56 13.96
N GLN A 60 27.67 -8.06 13.06
CA GLN A 60 26.95 -9.33 13.26
C GLN A 60 27.15 -10.20 12.03
N ASP A 61 27.78 -11.34 12.26
CA ASP A 61 27.90 -12.44 11.31
C ASP A 61 26.50 -12.98 11.01
N SER A 62 26.02 -12.74 9.78
CA SER A 62 24.70 -13.20 9.31
C SER A 62 24.85 -14.25 8.22
N LEU A 63 24.52 -15.49 8.57
CA LEU A 63 24.41 -16.65 7.69
C LEU A 63 23.06 -16.73 6.95
N PHE A 64 22.38 -15.61 6.73
CA PHE A 64 21.19 -15.52 5.87
C PHE A 64 21.46 -14.58 4.69
N SER A 65 22.33 -15.05 3.79
CA SER A 65 22.62 -14.41 2.50
C SER A 65 22.24 -15.34 1.36
N ALA A 66 20.96 -15.41 1.06
CA ALA A 66 20.43 -15.85 -0.24
C ALA A 66 19.20 -14.98 -0.53
N PHE A 67 19.15 -14.38 -1.71
CA PHE A 67 18.20 -13.35 -2.19
C PHE A 67 18.57 -11.88 -1.92
N SER A 68 19.86 -11.56 -1.75
CA SER A 68 20.35 -10.19 -1.94
C SER A 68 21.00 -10.07 -3.31
N SER A 69 20.19 -9.87 -4.34
CA SER A 69 20.65 -9.38 -5.63
C SER A 69 20.90 -7.89 -5.49
N SER A 70 22.14 -7.48 -5.74
CA SER A 70 22.70 -6.14 -5.55
C SER A 70 21.83 -5.03 -6.15
N ILE A 71 21.25 -4.19 -5.29
CA ILE A 71 20.59 -2.93 -5.68
C ILE A 71 21.65 -1.83 -5.61
N SER A 72 22.26 -1.52 -6.75
CA SER A 72 23.15 -0.37 -6.88
C SER A 72 22.34 0.91 -6.77
N THR A 73 22.65 1.74 -5.77
CA THR A 73 22.06 3.05 -5.53
C THR A 73 22.62 4.10 -6.47
N THR A 74 22.00 4.25 -7.64
CA THR A 74 22.16 5.42 -8.52
C THR A 74 20.78 5.98 -8.86
N ASN A 75 20.54 7.26 -8.56
CA ASN A 75 19.38 8.08 -8.94
C ASN A 75 18.06 7.33 -9.12
N THR A 76 17.30 7.29 -8.03
CA THR A 76 16.04 6.58 -7.84
C THR A 76 14.93 7.11 -8.76
N GLU A 77 14.94 6.69 -10.02
CA GLU A 77 13.68 6.51 -10.75
C GLU A 77 12.78 5.61 -9.90
N PRO A 78 11.46 5.87 -9.84
CA PRO A 78 10.53 5.05 -9.06
C PRO A 78 10.61 3.61 -9.56
N ALA A 79 11.34 2.78 -8.81
CA ALA A 79 11.62 1.40 -9.17
C ALA A 79 10.29 0.68 -9.49
N GLY A 80 10.12 0.31 -10.76
CA GLY A 80 8.95 -0.44 -11.24
C GLY A 80 7.95 0.35 -12.08
N SER A 81 8.37 1.34 -12.88
CA SER A 81 7.55 1.88 -13.98
C SER A 81 7.63 1.05 -15.27
N HIS A 82 8.62 0.17 -15.41
CA HIS A 82 8.83 -0.64 -16.60
C HIS A 82 8.92 -2.13 -16.29
N ILE A 83 8.43 -2.96 -17.22
CA ILE A 83 8.66 -4.41 -17.24
C ILE A 83 9.42 -4.79 -18.50
N ALA A 84 10.35 -5.75 -18.40
CA ALA A 84 11.08 -6.27 -19.55
C ALA A 84 10.47 -7.62 -19.95
N MET A 85 10.12 -7.76 -21.24
CA MET A 85 9.50 -8.97 -21.79
C MET A 85 10.24 -9.40 -23.06
N SER A 86 10.12 -10.67 -23.42
CA SER A 86 10.75 -11.22 -24.63
C SER A 86 9.70 -11.72 -25.61
N LEU A 87 9.82 -11.37 -26.89
CA LEU A 87 9.03 -11.92 -27.99
C LEU A 87 9.99 -12.27 -29.14
N CYS A 88 10.00 -13.54 -29.57
CA CYS A 88 10.89 -14.01 -30.64
C CYS A 88 12.38 -13.64 -30.40
N ASP A 89 12.89 -13.93 -29.20
CA ASP A 89 14.26 -13.63 -28.76
C ASP A 89 14.64 -12.14 -28.70
N GLN A 90 13.68 -11.23 -28.91
CA GLN A 90 13.89 -9.80 -28.73
C GLN A 90 13.32 -9.35 -27.39
N ILE A 91 14.17 -8.73 -26.56
CA ILE A 91 13.77 -8.14 -25.29
C ILE A 91 13.31 -6.71 -25.54
N PHE A 92 12.11 -6.38 -25.09
CA PHE A 92 11.59 -5.02 -25.11
C PHE A 92 11.08 -4.62 -23.73
N THR A 93 11.05 -3.31 -23.47
CA THR A 93 10.58 -2.73 -22.22
C THR A 93 9.20 -2.10 -22.43
N PHE A 94 8.25 -2.44 -21.57
CA PHE A 94 6.91 -1.87 -21.58
C PHE A 94 6.74 -0.89 -20.41
N ASN A 95 6.23 0.31 -20.68
CA ASN A 95 5.96 1.31 -19.64
C ASN A 95 4.58 1.08 -19.01
N LEU A 96 4.56 0.77 -17.72
CA LEU A 96 3.34 0.54 -16.95
C LEU A 96 2.48 1.80 -16.80
N GLN A 97 3.05 3.00 -16.93
CA GLN A 97 2.27 4.26 -16.89
C GLN A 97 1.32 4.41 -18.10
N CYS A 98 1.55 3.65 -19.17
CA CYS A 98 0.72 3.63 -20.37
C CYS A 98 -0.34 2.52 -20.34
N LEU A 99 -0.57 1.88 -19.18
CA LEU A 99 -1.59 0.85 -19.06
C LEU A 99 -2.99 1.45 -19.10
N GLU A 100 -3.83 0.90 -19.95
CA GLU A 100 -5.25 1.20 -19.99
C GLU A 100 -5.97 0.69 -18.72
N PRO A 101 -7.07 1.31 -18.28
CA PRO A 101 -7.85 0.85 -17.13
C PRO A 101 -8.40 -0.58 -17.28
N ASP A 102 -8.67 -1.03 -18.51
CA ASP A 102 -9.08 -2.40 -18.83
C ASP A 102 -7.85 -3.31 -18.97
N PRO A 103 -7.70 -4.37 -18.16
CA PRO A 103 -6.49 -5.19 -18.17
C PRO A 103 -6.38 -6.17 -19.35
N ARG A 104 -7.35 -6.22 -20.28
CA ARG A 104 -7.38 -7.24 -21.34
C ARG A 104 -6.14 -7.21 -22.24
N GLU A 105 -5.77 -6.04 -22.75
CA GLU A 105 -4.67 -5.89 -23.70
C GLU A 105 -3.33 -6.32 -23.08
N ILE A 106 -3.06 -5.87 -21.83
CA ILE A 106 -1.84 -6.26 -21.14
C ILE A 106 -1.83 -7.74 -20.78
N ILE A 107 -2.99 -8.33 -20.45
CA ILE A 107 -3.09 -9.78 -20.22
C ILE A 107 -2.75 -10.56 -21.49
N GLU A 108 -3.26 -10.14 -22.66
CA GLU A 108 -2.94 -10.77 -23.94
C GLU A 108 -1.46 -10.64 -24.27
N LEU A 109 -0.87 -9.45 -24.06
CA LEU A 109 0.55 -9.22 -24.23
C LEU A 109 1.39 -10.14 -23.34
N LEU A 110 1.08 -10.21 -22.04
CA LEU A 110 1.78 -11.08 -21.07
C LEU A 110 1.69 -12.57 -21.43
N LYS A 111 0.56 -13.01 -21.99
CA LYS A 111 0.40 -14.38 -22.49
C LYS A 111 1.24 -14.61 -23.75
N LEU A 112 1.19 -13.69 -24.70
CA LEU A 112 1.90 -13.79 -25.98
C LEU A 112 3.41 -13.87 -25.76
N THR A 113 3.94 -13.11 -24.80
CA THR A 113 5.37 -13.11 -24.45
C THR A 113 5.78 -14.21 -23.48
N ALA A 114 4.84 -15.09 -23.08
CA ALA A 114 5.04 -16.11 -22.05
C ALA A 114 5.73 -15.54 -20.79
N SER A 115 5.28 -14.36 -20.36
CA SER A 115 5.94 -13.58 -19.32
C SER A 115 6.03 -14.34 -18.00
N ASP A 116 7.15 -14.13 -17.31
CA ASP A 116 7.40 -14.72 -16.00
C ASP A 116 6.42 -14.19 -14.95
N LYS A 117 6.23 -14.95 -13.87
CA LYS A 117 5.34 -14.57 -12.76
C LYS A 117 5.68 -13.19 -12.15
N GLY A 118 6.94 -12.75 -12.24
CA GLY A 118 7.37 -11.44 -11.75
C GLY A 118 6.70 -10.31 -12.52
N ASN A 119 6.72 -10.37 -13.85
CA ASN A 119 6.07 -9.37 -14.70
C ASN A 119 4.55 -9.30 -14.46
N TRP A 120 3.88 -10.45 -14.35
CA TRP A 120 2.45 -10.49 -14.00
C TRP A 120 2.17 -9.82 -12.64
N ALA A 121 3.01 -10.09 -11.63
CA ALA A 121 2.87 -9.50 -10.30
C ALA A 121 3.10 -7.97 -10.31
N LEU A 122 4.07 -7.48 -11.10
CA LEU A 122 4.34 -6.04 -11.25
C LEU A 122 3.16 -5.31 -11.89
N VAL A 123 2.54 -5.87 -12.93
CA VAL A 123 1.34 -5.31 -13.57
C VAL A 123 0.15 -5.29 -12.60
N GLY A 124 -0.11 -6.40 -11.90
CA GLY A 124 -1.17 -6.45 -10.88
C GLY A 124 -0.95 -5.44 -9.76
N LEU A 125 0.29 -5.29 -9.29
CA LEU A 125 0.66 -4.30 -8.29
C LEU A 125 0.46 -2.87 -8.79
N HIS A 126 0.76 -2.60 -10.06
CA HIS A 126 0.51 -1.28 -10.67
C HIS A 126 -0.98 -0.93 -10.65
N TYR A 127 -1.86 -1.79 -11.15
CA TYR A 127 -3.31 -1.56 -11.12
C TYR A 127 -3.84 -1.29 -9.72
N ARG A 128 -3.36 -2.04 -8.72
CA ARG A 128 -3.72 -1.81 -7.33
C ARG A 128 -3.26 -0.44 -6.83
N ARG A 129 -2.02 -0.02 -7.14
CA ARG A 129 -1.49 1.30 -6.74
C ARG A 129 -2.27 2.47 -7.35
N VAL A 130 -2.76 2.31 -8.58
CA VAL A 130 -3.61 3.30 -9.26
C VAL A 130 -5.04 3.33 -8.70
N GLY A 131 -5.40 2.41 -7.81
CA GLY A 131 -6.72 2.35 -7.19
C GLY A 131 -7.73 1.55 -8.01
N ASN A 132 -7.29 0.66 -8.90
CA ASN A 132 -8.13 -0.26 -9.66
C ASN A 132 -7.89 -1.73 -9.22
N PRO A 133 -8.36 -2.13 -8.03
CA PRO A 133 -8.17 -3.49 -7.52
C PRO A 133 -8.93 -4.55 -8.34
N SER A 134 -9.99 -4.18 -9.06
CA SER A 134 -10.73 -5.09 -9.95
C SER A 134 -9.87 -5.57 -11.13
N ALA A 135 -9.20 -4.63 -11.80
CA ALA A 135 -8.24 -4.96 -12.85
C ALA A 135 -7.09 -5.82 -12.31
N ALA A 136 -6.55 -5.46 -11.13
CA ALA A 136 -5.50 -6.23 -10.47
C ALA A 136 -5.91 -7.69 -10.19
N ILE A 137 -7.14 -7.91 -9.68
CA ILE A 137 -7.69 -9.27 -9.47
C ILE A 137 -7.74 -10.04 -10.78
N THR A 138 -8.18 -9.39 -11.87
CA THR A 138 -8.31 -10.02 -13.19
C THR A 138 -6.95 -10.47 -13.73
N VAL A 139 -5.93 -9.60 -13.65
CA VAL A 139 -4.55 -9.91 -14.06
C VAL A 139 -3.99 -11.08 -13.25
N ILE A 140 -4.06 -11.01 -11.91
CA ILE A 140 -3.44 -12.03 -11.03
C ILE A 140 -4.21 -13.35 -11.08
N THR A 141 -5.53 -13.33 -11.21
CA THR A 141 -6.32 -14.56 -11.40
C THR A 141 -5.96 -15.23 -12.72
N THR A 142 -5.74 -14.44 -13.78
CA THR A 142 -5.30 -14.97 -15.08
C THR A 142 -3.88 -15.53 -15.00
N MET A 143 -2.97 -14.85 -14.31
CA MET A 143 -1.63 -15.38 -14.01
C MET A 143 -1.72 -16.73 -13.31
N VAL A 144 -2.52 -16.86 -12.23
CA VAL A 144 -2.70 -18.14 -11.54
C VAL A 144 -3.17 -19.23 -12.50
N LYS A 145 -4.15 -18.95 -13.37
CA LYS A 145 -4.63 -19.91 -14.37
C LYS A 145 -3.53 -20.35 -15.34
N GLU A 146 -2.74 -19.42 -15.88
CA GLU A 146 -1.62 -19.76 -16.78
C GLU A 146 -0.52 -20.54 -16.04
N MET A 147 -0.15 -20.15 -14.82
CA MET A 147 0.86 -20.86 -14.03
C MET A 147 0.42 -22.28 -13.66
N THR A 148 -0.86 -22.47 -13.31
CA THR A 148 -1.44 -23.81 -13.10
C THR A 148 -1.43 -24.62 -14.40
N ARG A 149 -1.72 -24.00 -15.55
CA ARG A 149 -1.62 -24.65 -16.87
C ARG A 149 -0.19 -25.11 -17.17
N HIS A 150 0.81 -24.34 -16.73
CA HIS A 150 2.23 -24.70 -16.78
C HIS A 150 2.69 -25.61 -15.64
N GLN A 151 1.76 -26.21 -14.88
CA GLN A 151 2.02 -27.18 -13.81
C GLN A 151 2.86 -26.62 -12.65
N ILE A 152 2.82 -25.30 -12.43
CA ILE A 152 3.42 -24.71 -11.24
C ILE A 152 2.54 -25.05 -10.04
N PRO A 153 3.09 -25.68 -8.98
CA PRO A 153 2.29 -26.09 -7.84
C PRO A 153 1.79 -24.89 -7.04
N ASP A 154 0.60 -25.03 -6.46
CA ASP A 154 -0.09 -24.00 -5.67
C ASP A 154 0.78 -23.45 -4.52
N THR A 155 1.75 -24.23 -4.01
CA THR A 155 2.72 -23.79 -2.99
C THR A 155 3.54 -22.58 -3.42
N HIS A 156 3.88 -22.48 -4.71
CA HIS A 156 4.60 -21.33 -5.27
C HIS A 156 3.67 -20.16 -5.65
N LEU A 157 2.36 -20.39 -5.67
CA LEU A 157 1.34 -19.39 -5.96
C LEU A 157 0.76 -18.73 -4.70
N LYS A 158 1.24 -19.11 -3.50
CA LYS A 158 0.82 -18.49 -2.23
C LYS A 158 0.91 -16.96 -2.22
N PRO A 159 1.98 -16.31 -2.72
CA PRO A 159 2.02 -14.85 -2.80
C PRO A 159 0.90 -14.26 -3.67
N ALA A 160 0.53 -14.93 -4.76
CA ALA A 160 -0.57 -14.50 -5.63
C ALA A 160 -1.93 -14.60 -4.92
N PHE A 161 -2.18 -15.67 -4.17
CA PHE A 161 -3.40 -15.81 -3.37
C PHE A 161 -3.49 -14.75 -2.25
N LEU A 162 -2.38 -14.44 -1.57
CA LEU A 162 -2.34 -13.34 -0.59
C LEU A 162 -2.63 -12.00 -1.26
N PHE A 163 -2.07 -11.76 -2.43
CA PHE A 163 -2.34 -10.55 -3.20
C PHE A 163 -3.82 -10.44 -3.58
N LEU A 164 -4.44 -11.51 -4.10
CA LEU A 164 -5.87 -11.56 -4.40
C LEU A 164 -6.73 -11.30 -3.16
N ALA A 165 -6.43 -11.94 -2.03
CA ALA A 165 -7.13 -11.69 -0.76
C ALA A 165 -7.09 -10.21 -0.36
N SER A 166 -5.93 -9.56 -0.55
CA SER A 166 -5.77 -8.13 -0.24
C SER A 166 -6.61 -7.23 -1.15
N CYS A 167 -6.68 -7.54 -2.46
CA CYS A 167 -7.48 -6.77 -3.42
C CYS A 167 -8.99 -6.93 -3.17
N GLU A 168 -9.44 -8.15 -2.88
CA GLU A 168 -10.85 -8.43 -2.52
C GLU A 168 -11.27 -7.71 -1.24
N THR A 169 -10.38 -7.68 -0.23
CA THR A 169 -10.60 -6.90 0.99
C THR A 169 -10.72 -5.41 0.69
N GLU A 170 -9.92 -4.90 -0.24
CA GLU A 170 -9.95 -3.50 -0.66
C GLU A 170 -11.26 -3.16 -1.39
N LEU A 171 -11.71 -4.01 -2.34
CA LEU A 171 -13.01 -3.86 -2.98
C LEU A 171 -14.16 -3.86 -1.97
N SER A 172 -14.14 -4.76 -0.98
CA SER A 172 -15.18 -4.79 0.06
C SER A 172 -15.28 -3.51 0.90
N LYS A 173 -14.24 -2.65 0.88
CA LYS A 173 -14.24 -1.34 1.54
C LYS A 173 -14.66 -0.21 0.60
N GLN A 174 -14.39 -0.35 -0.70
CA GLN A 174 -14.72 0.64 -1.72
C GLN A 174 -16.19 0.55 -2.16
N THR A 175 -16.78 -0.65 -2.13
CA THR A 175 -18.20 -0.84 -2.41
C THR A 175 -19.03 -0.02 -1.42
N LYS A 176 -19.87 0.88 -1.96
CA LYS A 176 -20.77 1.70 -1.15
C LYS A 176 -21.69 0.80 -0.32
N GLN A 177 -22.14 1.32 0.81
CA GLN A 177 -23.01 0.61 1.76
C GLN A 177 -24.29 0.05 1.11
N ASP A 178 -24.71 0.61 -0.03
CA ASP A 178 -25.93 0.22 -0.75
C ASP A 178 -25.84 -1.16 -1.43
N ASP A 179 -24.64 -1.71 -1.65
CA ASP A 179 -24.46 -3.06 -2.23
C ASP A 179 -23.84 -4.03 -1.20
N ALA A 180 -24.66 -4.37 -0.20
CA ALA A 180 -24.28 -5.30 0.87
C ALA A 180 -23.93 -6.69 0.34
N THR A 181 -24.58 -7.13 -0.75
CA THR A 181 -24.34 -8.44 -1.37
C THR A 181 -22.97 -8.53 -2.02
N SER A 182 -22.58 -7.52 -2.80
CA SER A 182 -21.23 -7.45 -3.38
C SER A 182 -20.16 -7.37 -2.31
N THR A 183 -20.39 -6.56 -1.27
CA THR A 183 -19.49 -6.45 -0.12
C THR A 183 -19.27 -7.79 0.58
N ALA A 184 -20.35 -8.54 0.84
CA ALA A 184 -20.26 -9.87 1.45
C ALA A 184 -19.53 -10.87 0.56
N GLN A 185 -19.78 -10.84 -0.76
CA GLN A 185 -19.11 -11.69 -1.74
C GLN A 185 -17.60 -11.45 -1.78
N HIS A 186 -17.16 -10.19 -1.82
CA HIS A 186 -15.74 -9.84 -1.79
C HIS A 186 -15.05 -10.32 -0.50
N ARG A 187 -15.72 -10.21 0.66
CA ARG A 187 -15.20 -10.76 1.93
C ARG A 187 -15.07 -12.28 1.89
N GLN A 188 -16.07 -12.97 1.34
CA GLN A 188 -16.04 -14.42 1.19
C GLN A 188 -14.91 -14.87 0.25
N ASN A 189 -14.71 -14.17 -0.87
CA ASN A 189 -13.60 -14.42 -1.78
C ASN A 189 -12.25 -14.22 -1.09
N ALA A 190 -12.08 -13.12 -0.34
CA ALA A 190 -10.86 -12.88 0.43
C ALA A 190 -10.56 -14.03 1.40
N GLN A 191 -11.57 -14.52 2.13
CA GLN A 191 -11.45 -15.67 3.02
C GLN A 191 -11.05 -16.95 2.27
N LYS A 192 -11.67 -17.22 1.11
CA LYS A 192 -11.34 -18.36 0.25
C LYS A 192 -9.87 -18.34 -0.19
N TRP A 193 -9.36 -17.17 -0.57
CA TRP A 193 -7.95 -17.03 -0.94
C TRP A 193 -7.00 -17.24 0.26
N LEU A 194 -7.36 -16.76 1.45
CA LEU A 194 -6.59 -17.01 2.67
C LEU A 194 -6.57 -18.49 3.05
N GLN A 195 -7.70 -19.19 2.94
CA GLN A 195 -7.78 -20.63 3.16
C GLN A 195 -6.88 -21.41 2.20
N LYS A 196 -6.71 -20.97 0.95
CA LYS A 196 -5.74 -21.59 0.04
C LYS A 196 -4.29 -21.47 0.52
N VAL A 197 -3.92 -20.37 1.19
CA VAL A 197 -2.54 -20.11 1.62
C VAL A 197 -2.21 -20.86 2.91
N TYR A 198 -3.11 -20.77 3.88
CA TYR A 198 -2.92 -21.26 5.25
C TYR A 198 -3.54 -22.64 5.49
N GLY A 199 -4.32 -23.15 4.53
CA GLY A 199 -5.13 -24.35 4.70
C GLY A 199 -6.55 -24.01 5.18
N ILE A 200 -7.41 -25.02 5.14
CA ILE A 200 -8.75 -24.92 5.72
C ILE A 200 -8.56 -24.90 7.24
N PHE A 201 -8.87 -23.76 7.88
CA PHE A 201 -9.10 -23.71 9.32
C PHE A 201 -10.42 -24.43 9.59
N SER A 202 -10.40 -25.76 9.54
CA SER A 202 -11.53 -26.52 10.04
C SER A 202 -11.58 -26.24 11.53
N ASP A 203 -12.65 -25.57 11.99
CA ASP A 203 -13.03 -25.47 13.41
C ASP A 203 -13.37 -26.85 14.02
N SER A 204 -12.88 -27.95 13.43
CA SER A 204 -13.00 -29.33 13.89
C SER A 204 -12.20 -29.62 15.16
N ILE A 205 -11.91 -28.60 15.98
CA ILE A 205 -11.40 -28.79 17.35
C ILE A 205 -12.56 -29.03 18.34
N VAL A 206 -13.83 -28.99 17.90
CA VAL A 206 -14.98 -29.36 18.74
C VAL A 206 -15.59 -30.69 18.31
N GLU A 207 -14.79 -31.76 18.31
CA GLU A 207 -15.33 -33.12 18.47
C GLU A 207 -14.34 -34.07 19.19
N SER A 208 -13.51 -33.52 20.09
CA SER A 208 -12.97 -34.35 21.17
C SER A 208 -14.03 -34.43 22.27
N SER A 209 -14.94 -35.38 22.09
CA SER A 209 -15.90 -35.89 23.06
C SER A 209 -15.20 -36.60 24.23
N LYS A 210 -14.26 -35.93 24.89
CA LYS A 210 -13.97 -36.22 26.29
C LYS A 210 -14.79 -35.24 27.12
N PRO A 211 -15.78 -35.73 27.91
CA PRO A 211 -16.49 -34.87 28.83
C PRO A 211 -15.47 -34.13 29.70
N PRO A 212 -15.70 -32.84 30.02
CA PRO A 212 -14.87 -32.14 30.97
C PRO A 212 -14.89 -32.94 32.26
N VAL A 213 -13.78 -33.60 32.57
CA VAL A 213 -13.57 -34.15 33.90
C VAL A 213 -13.79 -32.96 34.83
N PRO A 214 -14.76 -33.03 35.76
CA PRO A 214 -14.98 -31.95 36.69
C PRO A 214 -13.65 -31.70 37.38
N PHE A 215 -13.11 -30.50 37.21
CA PHE A 215 -12.02 -30.00 38.03
C PHE A 215 -12.53 -30.05 39.47
N ALA A 216 -12.26 -31.17 40.13
CA ALA A 216 -12.30 -31.27 41.57
C ALA A 216 -11.47 -30.10 42.07
N ARG A 217 -12.13 -29.19 42.77
CA ARG A 217 -11.50 -28.10 43.53
C ARG A 217 -10.25 -28.66 44.19
N GLN A 218 -9.08 -28.24 43.71
CA GLN A 218 -7.88 -28.45 44.48
C GLN A 218 -8.07 -27.71 45.80
N PRO A 219 -7.92 -28.39 46.95
CA PRO A 219 -7.89 -27.72 48.23
C PRO A 219 -6.74 -26.73 48.22
N SER A 220 -7.06 -25.49 48.56
CA SER A 220 -6.10 -24.42 48.82
C SER A 220 -4.92 -24.93 49.64
N LEU A 221 -3.72 -24.92 49.04
CA LEU A 221 -2.49 -25.16 49.80
C LEU A 221 -2.34 -24.08 50.89
N PRO A 222 -1.96 -24.48 52.11
CA PRO A 222 -1.83 -23.57 53.23
C PRO A 222 -0.68 -22.58 53.02
N LYS A 223 -0.97 -21.33 53.34
CA LYS A 223 -0.03 -20.20 53.43
C LYS A 223 1.21 -20.64 54.21
N LYS A 224 2.33 -20.82 53.50
CA LYS A 224 3.65 -21.04 54.10
C LYS A 224 4.05 -19.77 54.83
N THR A 225 4.17 -19.93 56.14
CA THR A 225 4.62 -18.96 57.12
C THR A 225 6.01 -18.44 56.79
N LYS A 226 6.20 -17.14 57.05
CA LYS A 226 7.49 -16.46 57.14
C LYS A 226 8.35 -17.18 58.18
N ASN A 227 9.26 -18.04 57.75
CA ASN A 227 10.34 -18.51 58.60
C ASN A 227 11.61 -17.70 58.30
N LYS A 228 11.84 -16.79 59.24
CA LYS A 228 13.08 -16.10 59.60
C LYS A 228 14.31 -17.01 59.39
N PRO A 229 15.35 -16.59 58.64
CA PRO A 229 16.62 -17.29 58.66
C PRO A 229 17.30 -16.99 60.00
N GLN A 230 17.14 -17.90 60.95
CA GLN A 230 17.87 -17.84 62.21
C GLN A 230 19.25 -18.44 61.97
N ASN A 231 20.21 -17.54 61.81
CA ASN A 231 21.64 -17.82 61.90
C ASN A 231 21.93 -18.52 63.24
N HIS A 232 22.15 -19.83 63.18
CA HIS A 232 22.91 -20.54 64.21
C HIS A 232 24.04 -21.29 63.51
N SER A 233 25.12 -20.53 63.34
CA SER A 233 26.49 -21.05 63.32
C SER A 233 26.73 -21.86 64.60
N LEU A 234 26.72 -23.18 64.48
CA LEU A 234 27.44 -24.05 65.40
C LEU A 234 28.29 -24.99 64.56
N SER A 235 29.51 -24.51 64.30
CA SER A 235 30.65 -25.29 63.88
C SER A 235 30.96 -26.35 64.94
N VAL A 236 30.50 -27.57 64.70
CA VAL A 236 31.02 -28.76 65.40
C VAL A 236 32.14 -29.34 64.53
N PRO A 237 33.38 -29.42 65.02
CA PRO A 237 34.48 -30.08 64.32
C PRO A 237 34.20 -31.59 64.32
N ARG A 238 33.57 -32.08 63.25
CA ARG A 238 33.40 -33.53 63.05
C ARG A 238 34.71 -34.05 62.48
N LEU A 239 35.54 -34.63 63.35
CA LEU A 239 36.61 -35.55 62.98
C LEU A 239 35.97 -36.70 62.20
N HIS A 240 36.07 -36.64 60.88
CA HIS A 240 35.67 -37.73 60.00
C HIS A 240 36.71 -38.83 60.10
N ALA A 241 36.37 -39.90 60.83
CA ALA A 241 36.96 -41.20 60.61
C ALA A 241 36.69 -41.60 59.13
N GLU A 242 37.75 -41.93 58.40
CA GLU A 242 37.70 -42.49 57.06
C GLU A 242 36.89 -43.79 57.08
N LEU A 243 35.59 -43.68 56.81
CA LEU A 243 34.76 -44.83 56.49
C LEU A 243 35.08 -45.26 55.05
N PRO A 244 35.29 -46.56 54.80
CA PRO A 244 35.66 -47.09 53.50
C PRO A 244 34.60 -46.74 52.44
N PRO A 245 35.02 -46.56 51.17
CA PRO A 245 34.15 -46.12 50.09
C PRO A 245 32.98 -47.10 49.92
N ARG A 246 31.80 -46.65 50.34
CA ARG A 246 30.56 -47.40 50.17
C ARG A 246 30.35 -47.59 48.65
N PRO A 247 30.11 -48.82 48.16
CA PRO A 247 29.97 -49.08 46.73
C PRO A 247 28.87 -48.17 46.16
N GLN A 248 29.26 -47.33 45.19
CA GLN A 248 28.36 -46.38 44.54
C GLN A 248 27.17 -47.14 43.95
N ASN A 249 26.00 -46.87 44.51
CA ASN A 249 24.77 -47.49 44.08
C ASN A 249 24.45 -46.99 42.65
N VAL A 250 24.36 -47.91 41.67
CA VAL A 250 24.16 -47.57 40.25
C VAL A 250 22.95 -46.66 40.03
N TYR A 251 21.90 -46.86 40.85
CA TYR A 251 20.70 -46.03 40.87
C TYR A 251 20.99 -44.55 41.17
N GLN A 252 21.98 -44.26 42.01
CA GLN A 252 22.36 -42.88 42.34
C GLN A 252 22.92 -42.15 41.12
N LYS A 253 23.75 -42.81 40.30
CA LYS A 253 24.30 -42.22 39.07
C LYS A 253 23.22 -41.95 38.02
N ILE A 254 22.19 -42.80 37.95
CA ILE A 254 21.05 -42.60 37.04
C ILE A 254 20.26 -41.36 37.46
N LEU A 255 19.93 -41.25 38.75
CA LEU A 255 19.21 -40.08 39.30
C LEU A 255 20.01 -38.78 39.14
N GLU A 256 21.33 -38.81 39.34
CA GLU A 256 22.20 -37.64 39.12
C GLU A 256 22.18 -37.17 37.66
N ARG A 257 22.20 -38.10 36.70
CA ARG A 257 22.05 -37.78 35.27
C ARG A 257 20.68 -37.19 34.95
N GLU A 258 19.62 -37.74 35.53
CA GLU A 258 18.25 -37.25 35.32
C GLU A 258 18.08 -35.83 35.89
N ILE A 259 18.61 -35.57 37.10
CA ILE A 259 18.63 -34.23 37.70
C ILE A 259 19.42 -33.25 36.81
N GLY A 260 20.55 -33.67 36.24
CA GLY A 260 21.31 -32.88 35.27
C GLY A 260 20.48 -32.52 34.05
N SER A 261 19.87 -33.52 33.41
CA SER A 261 19.00 -33.34 32.23
C SER A 261 17.82 -32.41 32.51
N LEU A 262 17.18 -32.52 33.68
CA LEU A 262 16.09 -31.62 34.07
C LEU A 262 16.57 -30.18 34.28
N ARG A 263 17.75 -29.98 34.88
CA ARG A 263 18.35 -28.64 35.06
C ARG A 263 18.70 -28.00 33.72
N ASP A 264 19.28 -28.77 32.80
CA ASP A 264 19.62 -28.28 31.46
C ASP A 264 18.35 -27.87 30.70
N ARG A 265 17.30 -28.69 30.76
CA ARG A 265 16.01 -28.37 30.15
C ARG A 265 15.39 -27.12 30.76
N GLN A 266 15.47 -26.95 32.08
CA GLN A 266 15.00 -25.75 32.77
C GLN A 266 15.80 -24.51 32.36
N ALA A 267 17.12 -24.63 32.21
CA ALA A 267 17.99 -23.55 31.75
C ALA A 267 17.64 -23.12 30.31
N VAL A 268 17.40 -24.08 29.41
CA VAL A 268 16.97 -23.81 28.03
C VAL A 268 15.61 -23.09 28.02
N GLN A 269 14.64 -23.57 28.80
CA GLN A 269 13.33 -22.90 28.91
C GLN A 269 13.45 -21.48 29.46
N ALA A 270 14.33 -21.25 30.44
CA ALA A 270 14.59 -19.92 30.98
C ALA A 270 15.23 -18.98 29.94
N SER A 271 16.16 -19.48 29.10
CA SER A 271 16.76 -18.73 28.00
C SER A 271 15.70 -18.30 26.98
N ILE A 272 14.88 -19.25 26.52
CA ILE A 272 13.80 -18.99 25.55
C ILE A 272 12.82 -17.94 26.09
N LEU A 273 12.42 -18.05 27.37
CA LEU A 273 11.53 -17.05 27.97
C LEU A 273 12.18 -15.67 28.08
N SER A 274 13.49 -15.59 28.29
CA SER A 274 14.23 -14.33 28.30
C SER A 274 14.27 -13.69 26.89
N GLU A 275 14.57 -14.49 25.88
CA GLU A 275 14.59 -14.07 24.47
C GLU A 275 13.21 -13.57 24.02
N VAL A 276 12.15 -14.32 24.31
CA VAL A 276 10.77 -13.92 24.00
C VAL A 276 10.40 -12.61 24.69
N ARG A 277 10.80 -12.42 25.96
CA ARG A 277 10.56 -11.14 26.67
C ARG A 277 11.35 -9.99 26.05
N SER A 278 12.58 -10.22 25.61
CA SER A 278 13.39 -9.20 24.94
C SER A 278 12.80 -8.80 23.59
N CYS A 279 12.47 -9.79 22.75
CA CYS A 279 11.81 -9.58 21.46
C CYS A 279 10.47 -8.85 21.62
N LYS A 280 9.68 -9.21 22.64
CA LYS A 280 8.44 -8.50 22.97
C LYS A 280 8.70 -7.01 23.25
N ARG A 281 9.68 -6.67 24.09
CA ARG A 281 10.00 -5.26 24.41
C ARG A 281 10.43 -4.51 23.16
N GLN A 282 11.27 -5.12 22.32
CA GLN A 282 11.70 -4.51 21.06
C GLN A 282 10.53 -4.20 20.13
N LEU A 283 9.58 -5.12 19.98
CA LEU A 283 8.38 -4.89 19.16
C LEU A 283 7.47 -3.81 19.77
N GLU A 284 7.37 -3.73 21.10
CA GLU A 284 6.65 -2.65 21.78
C GLU A 284 7.31 -1.29 21.46
N ASP A 285 8.64 -1.20 21.53
CA ASP A 285 9.40 0.00 21.18
C ASP A 285 9.21 0.38 19.71
N ASP A 286 9.30 -0.58 18.78
CA ASP A 286 9.10 -0.36 17.34
C ASP A 286 7.68 0.17 17.04
N ILE A 287 6.66 -0.37 17.71
CA ILE A 287 5.27 0.13 17.59
C ILE A 287 5.16 1.57 18.09
N THR A 288 5.83 1.91 19.19
CA THR A 288 5.82 3.30 19.69
C THR A 288 6.52 4.26 18.72
N TYR A 289 7.65 3.84 18.14
CA TYR A 289 8.37 4.61 17.14
C TYR A 289 7.52 4.84 15.89
N GLU A 290 6.87 3.80 15.36
CA GLU A 290 6.00 3.90 14.18
C GLU A 290 4.81 4.84 14.43
N ARG A 291 4.20 4.77 15.61
CA ARG A 291 3.10 5.69 15.96
C ARG A 291 3.57 7.14 16.00
N GLU A 292 4.77 7.40 16.52
CA GLU A 292 5.28 8.77 16.57
C GLU A 292 5.69 9.30 15.19
N THR A 293 6.29 8.46 14.34
CA THR A 293 6.59 8.85 12.95
C THR A 293 5.30 9.10 12.17
N ARG A 294 4.27 8.27 12.32
CA ARG A 294 2.96 8.49 11.69
C ARG A 294 2.34 9.83 12.12
N ARG A 295 2.31 10.13 13.41
CA ARG A 295 1.82 11.43 13.93
C ARG A 295 2.64 12.61 13.37
N ARG A 296 3.95 12.46 13.22
CA ARG A 296 4.79 13.50 12.61
C ARG A 296 4.38 13.76 11.16
N MET A 297 4.24 12.71 10.36
CA MET A 297 3.82 12.83 8.97
C MET A 297 2.40 13.41 8.84
N GLU A 298 1.47 13.04 9.72
CA GLU A 298 0.11 13.61 9.75
C GLU A 298 0.14 15.13 10.01
N ARG A 299 0.94 15.60 10.97
CA ARG A 299 1.10 17.04 11.26
C ARG A 299 1.73 17.79 10.08
N GLU A 300 2.67 17.16 9.37
CA GLU A 300 3.31 17.73 8.19
C GLU A 300 2.31 17.87 7.04
N LEU A 301 1.51 16.82 6.77
CA LEU A 301 0.44 16.87 5.78
C LEU A 301 -0.60 17.96 6.09
N ASP A 302 -0.98 18.13 7.35
CA ASP A 302 -1.90 19.18 7.75
C ASP A 302 -1.29 20.58 7.59
N THR A 303 0.02 20.73 7.83
CA THR A 303 0.73 21.98 7.56
C THR A 303 0.73 22.30 6.07
N LEU A 304 1.11 21.35 5.22
CA LEU A 304 1.09 21.51 3.76
C LEU A 304 -0.31 21.79 3.21
N ARG A 305 -1.36 21.18 3.77
CA ARG A 305 -2.76 21.49 3.41
C ARG A 305 -3.11 22.94 3.72
N ARG A 306 -2.77 23.43 4.92
CA ARG A 306 -2.99 24.84 5.30
C ARG A 306 -2.22 25.80 4.40
N GLU A 307 -0.97 25.46 4.06
CA GLU A 307 -0.15 26.27 3.15
C GLU A 307 -0.76 26.33 1.74
N ARG A 308 -1.17 25.18 1.19
CA ARG A 308 -1.85 25.12 -0.11
C ARG A 308 -3.14 25.94 -0.12
N ASP A 309 -3.94 25.86 0.94
CA ASP A 309 -5.17 26.65 1.04
C ASP A 309 -4.90 28.15 1.21
N SER A 310 -3.83 28.50 1.93
CA SER A 310 -3.36 29.87 2.03
C SER A 310 -2.90 30.41 0.67
N ALA A 311 -2.11 29.63 -0.07
CA ALA A 311 -1.65 29.98 -1.41
C ALA A 311 -2.81 30.19 -2.38
N ARG A 312 -3.81 29.28 -2.40
CA ARG A 312 -5.02 29.44 -3.22
C ARG A 312 -5.81 30.70 -2.88
N ARG A 313 -5.92 31.07 -1.60
CA ARG A 313 -6.56 32.34 -1.21
C ARG A 313 -5.79 33.55 -1.71
N SER A 314 -4.46 33.54 -1.58
CA SER A 314 -3.63 34.64 -2.09
C SER A 314 -3.67 34.75 -3.61
N GLU A 315 -3.73 33.62 -4.32
CA GLU A 315 -3.89 33.55 -5.77
C GLU A 315 -5.25 34.11 -6.20
N ALA A 316 -6.35 33.69 -5.55
CA ALA A 316 -7.68 34.21 -5.82
C ALA A 316 -7.75 35.73 -5.63
N TYR A 317 -7.11 36.25 -4.57
CA TYR A 317 -7.03 37.70 -4.33
C TYR A 317 -6.24 38.43 -5.44
N ALA A 318 -5.09 37.88 -5.85
CA ALA A 318 -4.29 38.46 -6.92
C ALA A 318 -5.04 38.47 -8.28
N VAL A 319 -5.76 37.39 -8.60
CA VAL A 319 -6.61 37.30 -9.78
C VAL A 319 -7.73 38.32 -9.72
N GLU A 320 -8.42 38.46 -8.58
CA GLU A 320 -9.49 39.44 -8.42
C GLU A 320 -8.97 40.88 -8.56
N GLN A 321 -7.79 41.18 -8.00
CA GLN A 321 -7.14 42.47 -8.16
C GLN A 321 -6.80 42.76 -9.62
N MET A 322 -6.22 41.78 -10.33
CA MET A 322 -5.92 41.90 -11.76
C MET A 322 -7.19 42.12 -12.58
N MET A 323 -8.27 41.39 -12.29
CA MET A 323 -9.56 41.58 -12.94
C MET A 323 -10.09 43.00 -12.75
N LYS A 324 -10.06 43.52 -11.52
CA LYS A 324 -10.46 44.91 -11.23
C LYS A 324 -9.62 45.91 -12.02
N GLU A 325 -8.30 45.73 -12.06
CA GLU A 325 -7.42 46.58 -12.85
C GLU A 325 -7.75 46.54 -14.35
N THR A 326 -7.91 45.34 -14.93
CA THR A 326 -8.28 45.20 -16.35
C THR A 326 -9.63 45.83 -16.69
N GLU A 327 -10.62 45.68 -15.81
CA GLU A 327 -11.94 46.30 -15.96
C GLU A 327 -11.85 47.83 -15.89
N THR A 328 -11.04 48.38 -14.97
CA THR A 328 -10.82 49.83 -14.92
C THR A 328 -10.13 50.36 -16.17
N ARG A 329 -9.15 49.64 -16.73
CA ARG A 329 -8.50 50.00 -18.00
C ARG A 329 -9.48 49.98 -19.16
N ARG A 330 -10.28 48.93 -19.28
CA ARG A 330 -11.32 48.81 -20.32
C ARG A 330 -12.30 49.99 -20.28
N ARG A 331 -12.79 50.37 -19.09
CA ARG A 331 -13.69 51.53 -18.95
C ARG A 331 -13.03 52.84 -19.38
N MET A 332 -11.74 53.01 -19.07
CA MET A 332 -10.99 54.19 -19.51
C MET A 332 -10.80 54.21 -21.03
N GLU A 333 -10.49 53.07 -21.64
CA GLU A 333 -10.40 52.93 -23.10
C GLU A 333 -11.75 53.26 -23.77
N GLU A 334 -12.87 52.75 -23.25
CA GLU A 334 -14.21 53.08 -23.75
C GLU A 334 -14.54 54.59 -23.67
N ILE A 335 -14.08 55.28 -22.63
CA ILE A 335 -14.22 56.74 -22.50
C ILE A 335 -13.40 57.45 -23.57
N VAL A 336 -12.13 57.04 -23.75
CA VAL A 336 -11.23 57.62 -24.77
C VAL A 336 -11.79 57.39 -26.17
N ASP A 337 -12.33 56.21 -26.47
CA ASP A 337 -12.90 55.90 -27.78
C ASP A 337 -14.20 56.69 -28.05
N ARG A 338 -15.03 56.91 -27.02
CA ARG A 338 -16.18 57.82 -27.13
C ARG A 338 -15.74 59.26 -27.41
N GLU A 339 -14.70 59.75 -26.74
CA GLU A 339 -14.14 61.07 -27.00
C GLU A 339 -13.62 61.18 -28.45
N ARG A 340 -12.86 60.18 -28.93
CA ARG A 340 -12.37 60.11 -30.31
C ARG A 340 -13.51 60.07 -31.33
N GLN A 341 -14.60 59.36 -31.03
CA GLN A 341 -15.79 59.30 -31.86
C GLN A 341 -16.46 60.67 -31.96
N LEU A 342 -16.66 61.36 -30.82
CA LEU A 342 -17.21 62.71 -30.79
C LEU A 342 -16.35 63.71 -31.57
N ARG A 343 -15.01 63.63 -31.46
CA ARG A 343 -14.10 64.47 -32.26
C ARG A 343 -14.29 64.25 -33.75
N ARG A 344 -14.31 62.99 -34.20
CA ARG A 344 -14.58 62.64 -35.62
C ARG A 344 -15.93 63.16 -36.10
N GLU A 345 -16.97 63.08 -35.27
CA GLU A 345 -18.30 63.62 -35.60
C GLU A 345 -18.30 65.14 -35.70
N THR A 346 -17.62 65.85 -34.79
CA THR A 346 -17.50 67.31 -34.85
C THR A 346 -16.70 67.78 -36.06
N GLU A 347 -15.57 67.12 -36.36
CA GLU A 347 -14.75 67.39 -37.54
C GLU A 347 -15.55 67.12 -38.83
N GLY A 348 -16.28 66.00 -38.89
CA GLY A 348 -17.15 65.69 -40.02
C GLY A 348 -18.26 66.73 -40.24
N ARG A 349 -18.86 67.25 -39.15
CA ARG A 349 -19.85 68.35 -39.24
C ARG A 349 -19.23 69.65 -39.74
N LEU A 350 -18.03 70.01 -39.28
CA LEU A 350 -17.31 71.19 -39.76
C LEU A 350 -16.97 71.05 -41.25
N TYR A 351 -16.48 69.90 -41.67
CA TYR A 351 -16.16 69.62 -43.06
C TYR A 351 -17.39 69.75 -43.98
N ILE A 352 -18.54 69.17 -43.58
CA ILE A 352 -19.80 69.30 -44.32
C ILE A 352 -20.27 70.76 -44.35
N SER A 353 -20.12 71.51 -43.25
CA SER A 353 -20.48 72.93 -43.21
C SER A 353 -19.61 73.77 -44.15
N GLU A 354 -18.30 73.50 -44.21
CA GLU A 354 -17.37 74.23 -45.08
C GLU A 354 -17.58 73.89 -46.57
N HIS A 355 -17.84 72.62 -46.91
CA HIS A 355 -17.90 72.18 -48.30
C HIS A 355 -19.34 72.09 -48.85
N GLY A 356 -20.35 71.99 -47.99
CA GLY A 356 -21.76 71.95 -48.37
C GLY A 356 -22.27 73.24 -48.99
N HIS A 357 -21.69 74.39 -48.63
CA HIS A 357 -22.02 75.68 -49.24
C HIS A 357 -21.56 75.80 -50.70
N LEU A 358 -20.52 75.05 -51.11
CA LEU A 358 -20.00 75.10 -52.48
C LEU A 358 -20.91 74.40 -53.49
N ASN A 359 -21.67 73.39 -53.08
CA ASN A 359 -22.58 72.65 -53.97
C ASN A 359 -23.91 73.38 -54.23
N LEU A 360 -24.34 74.30 -53.35
CA LEU A 360 -25.55 75.10 -53.56
C LEU A 360 -25.32 76.30 -54.50
N SER A 361 -24.08 76.59 -54.89
CA SER A 361 -23.73 77.69 -55.80
C SER A 361 -23.54 77.25 -57.26
N LEU A 362 -23.65 75.94 -57.57
CA LEU A 362 -23.46 75.44 -58.94
C LEU A 362 -24.77 75.24 -59.72
N ASP A 363 -25.93 75.36 -59.08
CA ASP A 363 -27.27 75.20 -59.67
C ASP A 363 -28.04 76.54 -59.83
N ALA A 364 -27.36 77.69 -59.66
CA ALA A 364 -27.87 79.02 -59.98
C ALA A 364 -26.98 79.66 -61.06
#